data_AF-A0A3D3PNJ3-F1
#
_entry.id   AF-A0A3D3PNJ3-F1
#
_cell.length_a   1.000
_cell.length_b   1.000
_cell.length_c   1.000
_cell.angle_alpha   90.00
_cell.angle_beta   90.00
_cell.angle_gamma   90.00
#
_symmetry.space_group_name_H-M   'P 1'
#
loop_
_entity.id
_entity.type
_entity.pdbx_description
1 polymer ?
#
loop_
_entity_poly.entity_id
_entity_poly.type
_entity_poly.pdbx_seq_one_letter_code
_entity_poly.pdbx_strand_id
1 'polypeptide(L)' 'MNNNIKAYLVGAGIGSLSAAAFMIRDGKMSGSNITIFEAMPLPGGSLDGGGNAETGYTLRGGRMLT' A
#
# COMPACT_ATOMS: atom_id res chain seq x y z
N MET A 1 3.37 17.95 20.71
CA MET A 1 3.93 16.62 21.04
C MET A 1 4.81 16.20 19.89
N ASN A 2 6.14 16.21 20.06
CA ASN A 2 7.07 15.70 19.05
C ASN A 2 7.07 14.18 19.13
N ASN A 3 6.09 13.54 18.49
CA ASN A 3 6.00 12.09 18.46
C ASN A 3 7.04 11.57 17.46
N ASN A 4 8.22 11.24 17.96
CA ASN A 4 9.36 10.72 17.19
C ASN A 4 9.18 9.23 16.79
N ILE A 5 7.95 8.74 16.82
CA ILE A 5 7.61 7.35 16.50
C ILE A 5 7.66 7.21 14.98
N LYS A 6 8.45 6.25 14.50
CA LYS A 6 8.54 5.87 13.10
C LYS A 6 7.93 4.48 12.89
N ALA A 7 7.25 4.31 11.76
CA ALA A 7 6.68 3.04 11.35
C ALA A 7 7.34 2.58 10.05
N TYR A 8 7.79 1.33 10.04
CA TYR A 8 8.39 0.69 8.88
C TYR A 8 7.55 -0.53 8.51
N LEU A 9 7.05 -0.55 7.27
CA LEU A 9 6.18 -1.61 6.77
C LEU A 9 6.88 -2.32 5.61
N VAL A 10 6.89 -3.66 5.63
CA VAL A 10 7.48 -4.47 4.56
C VAL A 10 6.36 -4.97 3.66
N GLY A 11 6.51 -4.71 2.36
CA GLY A 11 5.50 -4.89 1.32
C GLY A 11 4.53 -3.72 1.23
N ALA A 12 4.21 -3.29 0.02
CA ALA A 12 3.21 -2.26 -0.31
C ALA A 12 1.92 -2.87 -0.86
N GLY A 13 1.49 -4.01 -0.29
CA GLY A 13 0.16 -4.57 -0.51
C GLY A 13 -0.92 -3.89 0.33
N ILE A 14 -2.17 -4.32 0.17
CA ILE A 14 -3.33 -3.72 0.85
C ILE A 14 -3.20 -3.70 2.38
N GLY A 15 -2.55 -4.70 2.98
CA GLY A 15 -2.35 -4.75 4.44
C GLY A 15 -1.52 -3.58 4.95
N SER A 16 -0.32 -3.39 4.40
CA SER A 16 0.58 -2.29 4.79
C SER A 16 0.02 -0.92 4.42
N LEU A 17 -0.57 -0.78 3.23
CA LEU A 17 -1.21 0.47 2.81
C LEU A 17 -2.37 0.85 3.75
N SER A 18 -3.18 -0.14 4.15
CA SER A 18 -4.25 0.09 5.12
C SER A 18 -3.70 0.47 6.49
N ALA A 19 -2.69 -0.25 6.99
CA ALA A 19 -2.05 0.08 8.26
C ALA A 19 -1.52 1.53 8.28
N ALA A 20 -0.84 1.97 7.22
CA ALA A 20 -0.40 3.35 7.06
C ALA A 20 -1.58 4.34 7.07
N ALA A 21 -2.66 4.03 6.35
CA ALA A 21 -3.86 4.86 6.33
C ALA A 21 -4.49 5.02 7.73
N PHE A 22 -4.61 3.94 8.51
CA PHE A 22 -5.11 4.00 9.89
C PHE A 22 -4.14 4.71 10.85
N MET A 23 -2.83 4.54 10.70
CA MET A 23 -1.83 5.27 11.50
C MET A 23 -1.94 6.78 11.30
N ILE A 24 -2.17 7.23 10.06
CA ILE A 24 -2.38 8.65 9.75
C ILE A 24 -3.74 9.11 10.29
N ARG A 25 -4.81 8.41 9.92
CA ARG A 25 -6.19 8.83 10.20
C ARG A 25 -6.54 8.77 11.68
N ASP A 26 -6.23 7.66 12.34
CA ASP A 26 -6.66 7.36 13.71
C ASP A 26 -5.50 7.58 14.68
N GLY A 27 -4.29 7.15 14.29
CA GLY A 27 -3.08 7.32 15.10
C GLY A 27 -2.48 8.73 15.07
N LYS A 28 -2.99 9.64 14.22
CA LYS A 28 -2.50 11.01 14.03
C LYS A 28 -0.99 11.10 13.75
N MET A 29 -0.41 10.04 13.17
CA MET A 29 0.99 9.99 12.79
C MET A 29 1.22 10.83 11.53
N SER A 30 2.30 11.61 11.50
CA SER A 30 2.74 12.28 10.27
C SER A 30 3.11 11.25 9.21
N GLY A 31 2.64 11.41 7.97
CA GLY A 31 3.01 10.52 6.87
C GLY A 31 4.53 10.45 6.65
N SER A 32 5.28 11.51 6.95
CA SER A 32 6.74 11.53 6.89
C SER A 32 7.43 10.57 7.87
N ASN A 33 6.72 10.06 8.87
CA ASN A 33 7.23 9.08 9.83
C ASN A 33 6.93 7.62 9.40
N ILE A 34 6.24 7.42 8.28
CA ILE A 34 5.87 6.10 7.78
C ILE A 34 6.71 5.81 6.54
N THR A 35 7.41 4.68 6.53
CA THR A 35 8.16 4.21 5.36
C THR A 35 7.69 2.82 4.99
N ILE A 36 7.31 2.63 3.73
CA ILE A 36 6.89 1.35 3.18
C ILE A 36 7.98 0.86 2.22
N PHE A 37 8.52 -0.32 2.49
CA PHE A 37 9.51 -0.96 1.64
C PHE A 37 8.82 -1.95 0.72
N GLU A 38 8.88 -1.73 -0.59
CA GLU A 38 8.34 -2.63 -1.60
C GLU A 38 9.50 -3.17 -2.45
N ALA A 39 9.47 -4.48 -2.71
CA ALA A 39 10.47 -5.14 -3.54
C ALA A 39 10.15 -4.99 -5.03
N MET A 40 8.86 -4.86 -5.39
CA MET A 40 8.40 -4.64 -6.75
C MET A 40 8.54 -3.17 -7.19
N PRO A 41 8.60 -2.89 -8.50
CA PRO A 41 8.64 -1.51 -9.00
C PRO A 41 7.36 -0.70 -8.71
N LEU A 42 6.24 -1.37 -8.44
CA LEU A 42 4.94 -0.75 -8.22
C LEU A 42 4.31 -1.28 -6.92
N PRO A 43 3.63 -0.42 -6.15
CA PRO A 43 2.84 -0.84 -5.02
C PRO A 43 1.54 -1.54 -5.47
N GLY A 44 0.88 -2.21 -4.53
CA GLY A 44 -0.42 -2.88 -4.73
C GLY A 44 -0.39 -4.36 -4.35
N GLY A 45 0.77 -5.01 -4.46
CA GLY A 45 0.86 -6.46 -4.25
C GLY A 45 -0.21 -7.17 -5.08
N SER A 46 -0.88 -8.19 -4.53
CA SER A 46 -1.91 -8.98 -5.23
C SER A 46 -3.10 -8.19 -5.80
N LEU A 47 -3.29 -6.92 -5.44
CA LEU A 47 -4.31 -6.04 -6.04
C LEU A 47 -3.77 -5.30 -7.27
N ASP A 48 -2.98 -5.97 -8.10
CA ASP A 48 -2.50 -5.44 -9.36
C ASP A 48 -3.62 -5.41 -10.42
N GLY A 49 -3.46 -4.46 -11.33
CA GLY A 49 -4.11 -4.40 -12.63
C GLY A 49 -3.19 -3.64 -13.56
N GLY A 50 -2.71 -4.33 -14.59
CA GLY A 50 -1.69 -3.81 -15.50
C GLY A 50 -2.08 -3.96 -16.96
N GLY A 51 -1.16 -3.55 -17.83
CA GLY A 51 -1.38 -3.55 -19.27
C GLY A 51 -2.19 -2.35 -19.75
N ASN A 52 -2.56 -2.38 -21.03
CA ASN A 52 -3.28 -1.29 -21.70
C ASN A 52 -4.05 -1.83 -22.91
N ALA A 53 -4.76 -0.96 -23.64
CA ALA A 53 -5.58 -1.35 -24.78
C ALA A 53 -4.78 -1.91 -25.96
N GLU A 54 -3.49 -1.57 -26.09
CA GLU A 54 -2.62 -2.00 -27.19
C GLU A 54 -1.97 -3.36 -26.89
N THR A 55 -1.50 -3.58 -25.65
CA THR A 55 -0.77 -4.79 -25.23
C THR A 55 -1.64 -5.80 -24.49
N GLY A 56 -2.92 -5.47 -24.27
CA GLY A 56 -3.85 -6.25 -23.45
C GLY A 56 -3.77 -5.91 -21.97
N TYR A 57 -4.90 -6.08 -21.27
CA TYR A 57 -5.02 -5.92 -19.82
C TYR A 57 -4.75 -7.24 -19.09
N THR A 58 -4.14 -7.15 -17.91
CA THR A 58 -3.84 -8.30 -17.05
C THR A 58 -4.16 -8.02 -15.59
N LEU A 59 -4.69 -9.04 -14.90
CA LEU A 59 -5.08 -9.03 -13.50
C LEU A 59 -4.71 -10.39 -12.91
N ARG A 60 -4.00 -10.45 -11.77
CA ARG A 60 -3.72 -11.75 -11.11
C ARG A 60 -4.96 -12.47 -10.59
N GLY A 61 -6.08 -11.78 -10.41
CA GLY A 61 -7.35 -12.39 -10.02
C GLY A 61 -8.46 -11.39 -9.73
N GLY A 62 -9.69 -11.88 -9.58
CA GLY A 62 -10.82 -11.09 -9.09
C GLY A 62 -10.85 -11.06 -7.57
N ARG A 63 -11.37 -9.97 -6.98
CA ARG A 63 -11.64 -9.86 -5.54
C ARG A 63 -13.13 -9.61 -5.37
N MET A 64 -13.85 -10.60 -4.86
CA MET A 64 -15.26 -10.44 -4.50
C MET A 64 -15.33 -9.71 -3.16
N LEU A 65 -16.13 -8.66 -3.10
CA LEU A 65 -16.49 -8.00 -1.85
C LEU A 65 -17.93 -8.40 -1.56
N THR A 66 -18.16 -8.99 -0.39
CA THR A 66 -19.48 -9.36 0.13
C THR A 66 -19.94 -8.37 1.17
#